data_AF-A0A326GF01-F1
#
_entry.id   AF-A0A326GF01-F1
#
_cell.length_a   1.000
_cell.length_b   1.000
_cell.length_c   1.000
_cell.angle_alpha   90.00
_cell.angle_beta   90.00
_cell.angle_gamma   90.00
#
_symmetry.space_group_name_H-M   'P 1'
#
loop_
_entity.id
_entity.type
_entity.pdbx_description
1 polymer ?
#
loop_
_entity_poly.entity_id
_entity_poly.type
_entity_poly.pdbx_seq_one_letter_code
_entity_poly.pdbx_strand_id
1 'polypeptide(L)'
;MAATVVGTAMGMSTAQITADRLRDLATNLAASEDRVASKVAIAATSAAELRRQYRAADKRRGGPGSTDARKYALGSALVLVGIDGSDDTALLGLMAHPERMARWMQSATAASAGPLFGDIVRWIFSDPARLTWCQQWGVILQWRRRTALYEQEVRRFIETGPLDPRASWRRKPITIGQAALIDALVGLLGEPAPDLATRGAAFEWLRARGGNPAFWREPSLPPHLEEDDE
;
A
#
# COMPACT_ATOMS: atom_id res chain seq x y z
N MET A 1 -41.88 -93.19 -13.37
CA MET A 1 -40.90 -92.94 -14.45
C MET A 1 -40.59 -91.47 -14.47
N ALA A 2 -39.38 -91.11 -14.05
CA ALA A 2 -38.87 -89.74 -14.04
C ALA A 2 -38.11 -89.46 -15.34
N ALA A 3 -38.34 -88.29 -15.94
CA ALA A 3 -37.50 -87.66 -16.96
C ALA A 3 -37.79 -86.15 -16.89
N THR A 4 -37.00 -85.40 -16.10
CA THR A 4 -35.83 -84.62 -16.54
C THR A 4 -36.20 -83.50 -17.51
N VAL A 5 -36.52 -82.34 -16.95
CA VAL A 5 -36.52 -81.06 -17.67
C VAL A 5 -35.07 -80.60 -17.77
N VAL A 6 -34.48 -80.76 -18.95
CA VAL A 6 -33.28 -80.04 -19.36
C VAL A 6 -33.74 -78.74 -20.02
N GLY A 7 -33.26 -77.59 -19.53
CA GLY A 7 -33.66 -76.28 -20.04
C GLY A 7 -32.72 -75.14 -19.64
N THR A 8 -31.48 -75.25 -20.11
CA THR A 8 -30.64 -74.13 -20.58
C THR A 8 -30.30 -73.00 -19.58
N ALA A 9 -29.18 -73.16 -18.86
CA ALA A 9 -28.39 -72.02 -18.40
C ALA A 9 -27.79 -71.32 -19.63
N MET A 10 -28.29 -70.13 -19.99
CA MET A 10 -27.65 -69.29 -21.01
C MET A 10 -26.32 -68.76 -20.47
N GLY A 11 -25.23 -69.44 -20.82
CA GLY A 11 -23.88 -68.94 -20.65
C GLY A 11 -23.64 -67.74 -21.56
N MET A 12 -23.28 -66.60 -20.99
CA MET A 12 -22.85 -65.42 -21.75
C MET A 12 -21.65 -65.76 -22.64
N SER A 13 -21.72 -65.40 -23.93
CA SER A 13 -20.61 -65.57 -24.88
C SER A 13 -19.40 -64.71 -24.49
N THR A 14 -18.19 -65.21 -24.73
CA THR A 14 -16.91 -64.52 -24.51
C THR A 14 -16.86 -63.13 -25.16
N ALA A 15 -17.56 -62.94 -26.28
CA ALA A 15 -17.70 -61.65 -26.96
C ALA A 15 -18.54 -60.65 -26.13
N GLN A 16 -19.60 -61.12 -25.48
CA GLN A 16 -20.46 -60.33 -24.60
C GLN A 16 -19.69 -59.87 -23.35
N ILE A 17 -18.94 -60.80 -22.73
CA ILE A 17 -18.10 -60.50 -21.55
C ILE A 17 -17.03 -59.46 -21.88
N THR A 18 -16.41 -59.55 -23.06
CA THR A 18 -15.41 -58.58 -23.52
C THR A 18 -16.04 -57.21 -23.79
N ALA A 19 -17.21 -57.17 -24.43
CA ALA A 19 -17.93 -55.92 -24.70
C ALA A 19 -18.37 -55.21 -23.42
N ASP A 20 -18.86 -55.93 -22.42
CA ASP A 20 -19.25 -55.37 -21.13
C ASP A 20 -18.03 -54.84 -20.36
N ARG A 21 -16.90 -55.56 -20.36
CA ARG A 21 -15.63 -55.08 -19.76
C ARG A 21 -15.10 -53.82 -20.44
N LEU A 22 -15.19 -53.73 -21.76
CA LEU A 22 -14.78 -52.52 -22.50
C LEU A 22 -15.69 -51.33 -22.17
N ARG A 23 -16.99 -51.56 -21.98
CA ARG A 23 -17.94 -50.53 -21.55
C ARG A 23 -17.67 -50.04 -20.14
N ASP A 24 -17.35 -50.96 -19.23
CA ASP A 24 -16.96 -50.63 -17.85
C ASP A 24 -15.64 -49.85 -17.81
N LEU A 25 -14.64 -50.24 -18.60
CA LEU A 25 -13.38 -49.52 -18.73
C LEU A 25 -13.58 -48.11 -19.30
N ALA A 26 -14.40 -47.95 -20.34
CA ALA A 26 -14.72 -46.64 -20.92
C ALA A 26 -15.45 -45.73 -19.91
N THR A 27 -16.40 -46.28 -19.16
CA THR A 27 -17.12 -45.55 -18.11
C THR A 27 -16.19 -45.13 -16.98
N ASN A 28 -15.28 -46.01 -16.55
CA ASN A 28 -14.29 -45.70 -15.53
C ASN A 28 -13.26 -44.67 -16.00
N LEU A 29 -12.86 -44.71 -17.27
CA LEU A 29 -11.96 -43.73 -17.87
C LEU A 29 -12.62 -42.35 -17.91
N ALA A 30 -13.85 -42.24 -18.42
CA ALA A 30 -14.60 -40.98 -18.44
C ALA A 30 -14.78 -40.41 -17.02
N ALA A 31 -15.15 -41.25 -16.05
CA ALA A 31 -15.26 -40.83 -14.66
C ALA A 31 -13.92 -40.43 -14.03
N SER A 32 -12.79 -40.94 -14.54
CA SER A 32 -11.45 -40.55 -14.11
C SER A 32 -11.06 -39.19 -14.72
N GLU A 33 -11.33 -38.99 -16.01
CA GLU A 33 -11.12 -37.73 -16.72
C GLU A 33 -11.89 -36.58 -16.05
N ASP A 34 -13.17 -36.80 -15.72
CA ASP A 34 -14.00 -35.81 -15.01
C ASP A 34 -13.44 -35.46 -13.63
N ARG A 35 -12.93 -36.46 -12.91
CA ARG A 35 -12.28 -36.27 -11.60
C ARG A 35 -10.97 -35.48 -11.73
N VAL A 36 -10.17 -35.76 -12.76
CA VAL A 36 -8.94 -35.01 -13.04
C VAL A 36 -9.26 -33.57 -13.45
N ALA A 37 -10.20 -33.37 -14.36
CA ALA A 37 -10.63 -32.05 -14.81
C ALA A 37 -11.14 -31.19 -13.63
N SER A 38 -11.95 -31.79 -12.75
CA SER A 38 -12.43 -31.12 -11.53
C SER A 38 -11.29 -30.72 -10.60
N LYS A 39 -10.31 -31.62 -10.37
CA LYS A 39 -9.14 -31.32 -9.53
C LYS A 39 -8.26 -30.21 -10.14
N VAL A 40 -8.07 -30.22 -11.45
CA VAL A 40 -7.32 -29.19 -12.18
C VAL A 40 -8.03 -27.84 -12.08
N ALA A 41 -9.35 -27.80 -12.22
CA ALA A 41 -10.13 -26.56 -12.07
C ALA A 41 -10.05 -25.98 -10.65
N ILE A 42 -10.11 -26.82 -9.63
CA ILE A 42 -9.91 -26.41 -8.22
C ILE A 42 -8.48 -25.87 -8.03
N ALA A 43 -7.47 -26.57 -8.52
CA ALA A 43 -6.08 -26.14 -8.42
C ALA A 43 -5.83 -24.81 -9.14
N ALA A 44 -6.42 -24.62 -10.32
CA ALA A 44 -6.33 -23.37 -11.08
C ALA A 44 -6.97 -22.20 -10.34
N THR A 45 -8.14 -22.41 -9.75
CA THR A 45 -8.84 -21.41 -8.93
C THR A 45 -8.03 -21.05 -7.68
N SER A 46 -7.52 -22.06 -6.97
CA SER A 46 -6.64 -21.87 -5.81
C SER A 46 -5.35 -21.12 -6.18
N ALA A 47 -4.73 -21.42 -7.32
CA ALA A 47 -3.55 -20.73 -7.80
C ALA A 47 -3.86 -19.27 -8.20
N ALA A 48 -5.02 -19.00 -8.80
CA ALA A 48 -5.47 -17.65 -9.11
C ALA A 48 -5.70 -16.83 -7.84
N GLU A 49 -6.34 -17.41 -6.83
CA GLU A 49 -6.56 -16.77 -5.54
C GLU A 49 -5.24 -16.55 -4.79
N LEU A 50 -4.33 -17.53 -4.74
CA LEU A 50 -2.99 -17.35 -4.15
C LEU A 50 -2.20 -16.22 -4.83
N ARG A 51 -2.23 -16.15 -6.17
CA ARG A 51 -1.61 -15.04 -6.91
C ARG A 51 -2.26 -13.70 -6.59
N ARG A 52 -3.59 -13.65 -6.44
CA ARG A 52 -4.33 -12.45 -6.01
C ARG A 52 -3.93 -12.04 -4.59
N GLN A 53 -3.84 -12.98 -3.66
CA GLN A 53 -3.43 -12.74 -2.28
C GLN A 53 -1.99 -12.25 -2.21
N TYR A 54 -1.07 -12.87 -2.95
CA TYR A 54 0.33 -12.44 -3.03
C TYR A 54 0.45 -11.01 -3.57
N ARG A 55 -0.24 -10.68 -4.68
CA ARG A 55 -0.29 -9.31 -5.23
C ARG A 55 -0.94 -8.30 -4.29
N ALA A 56 -1.77 -8.77 -3.35
CA ALA A 56 -2.43 -7.95 -2.36
C ALA A 56 -1.64 -7.85 -1.04
N ALA A 57 -0.64 -8.71 -0.80
CA ALA A 57 0.04 -8.82 0.49
C ALA A 57 0.70 -7.50 0.93
N ASP A 58 1.41 -6.83 0.03
CA ASP A 58 2.01 -5.51 0.31
C ASP A 58 1.00 -4.37 0.45
N LYS A 59 -0.24 -4.59 -0.04
CA LYS A 59 -1.33 -3.60 -0.10
C LYS A 59 -2.37 -3.78 1.01
N ARG A 60 -2.33 -4.90 1.75
CA ARG A 60 -3.23 -5.16 2.88
C ARG A 60 -2.79 -4.31 4.08
N ARG A 61 -3.77 -3.68 4.74
CA ARG A 61 -3.57 -3.10 6.07
C ARG A 61 -3.43 -4.25 7.06
N GLY A 62 -2.20 -4.50 7.52
CA GLY A 62 -1.89 -5.52 8.52
C GLY A 62 -1.70 -6.95 7.95
N GLY A 63 -1.05 -7.78 8.76
CA GLY A 63 -0.65 -9.16 8.44
C GLY A 63 0.85 -9.32 8.21
N PRO A 64 1.42 -10.52 8.45
CA PRO A 64 2.83 -10.81 8.21
C PRO A 64 3.25 -10.45 6.79
N GLY A 65 4.30 -9.64 6.64
CA GLY A 65 4.83 -9.23 5.34
C GLY A 65 4.08 -8.06 4.67
N SER A 66 3.07 -7.45 5.29
CA SER A 66 2.51 -6.19 4.79
C SER A 66 3.47 -5.01 4.98
N THR A 67 3.34 -3.97 4.14
CA THR A 67 4.14 -2.73 4.29
C THR A 67 3.94 -2.08 5.65
N ASP A 68 2.72 -2.09 6.17
CA ASP A 68 2.42 -1.51 7.49
C ASP A 68 3.03 -2.36 8.62
N ALA A 69 2.95 -3.69 8.56
CA ALA A 69 3.60 -4.55 9.54
C ALA A 69 5.12 -4.35 9.59
N ARG A 70 5.77 -4.14 8.43
CA ARG A 70 7.21 -3.81 8.37
C ARG A 70 7.52 -2.48 9.05
N LYS A 71 6.69 -1.45 8.85
CA LYS A 71 6.86 -0.15 9.53
C LYS A 71 6.70 -0.28 11.04
N TYR A 72 5.70 -1.02 11.51
CA TYR A 72 5.51 -1.26 12.94
C TYR A 72 6.67 -2.04 13.56
N ALA A 73 7.18 -3.07 12.88
CA ALA A 73 8.34 -3.83 13.35
C ALA A 73 9.61 -2.97 13.43
N LEU A 74 9.86 -2.12 12.43
CA LEU A 74 10.97 -1.17 12.47
C LEU A 74 10.80 -0.16 13.62
N GLY A 75 9.59 0.40 13.76
CA GLY A 75 9.26 1.32 14.85
C GLY A 75 9.46 0.68 16.22
N SER A 76 9.07 -0.59 16.41
CA SER A 76 9.28 -1.29 17.69
C SER A 76 10.77 -1.47 18.01
N ALA A 77 11.60 -1.74 17.01
CA ALA A 77 13.06 -1.82 17.20
C ALA A 77 13.65 -0.46 17.62
N LEU A 78 13.15 0.65 17.04
CA LEU A 78 13.58 2.00 17.44
C LEU A 78 13.19 2.33 18.89
N VAL A 79 12.00 1.90 19.33
CA VAL A 79 11.58 2.06 20.74
C VAL A 79 12.52 1.31 21.67
N LEU A 80 12.97 0.10 21.32
CA LEU A 80 13.92 -0.67 22.14
C LEU A 80 15.28 0.01 22.31
N VAL A 81 15.66 0.91 21.40
CA VAL A 81 16.89 1.71 21.51
C VAL A 81 16.62 3.13 22.04
N GLY A 82 15.44 3.38 22.63
CA GLY A 82 15.11 4.60 23.39
C GLY A 82 14.69 5.81 22.57
N ILE A 83 14.29 5.64 21.31
CA ILE A 83 13.83 6.73 20.42
C ILE A 83 12.40 7.21 20.76
N ASP A 84 11.68 6.50 21.61
CA ASP A 84 10.33 6.89 22.03
C ASP A 84 10.29 8.34 22.55
N GLY A 85 9.23 9.06 22.19
CA GLY A 85 9.07 10.48 22.53
C GLY A 85 9.92 11.47 21.73
N SER A 86 10.77 11.01 20.80
CA SER A 86 11.51 11.91 19.90
C SER A 86 10.60 12.55 18.86
N ASP A 87 10.92 13.77 18.43
CA ASP A 87 10.26 14.43 17.30
C ASP A 87 10.52 13.64 16.01
N ASP A 88 9.45 13.07 15.43
CA ASP A 88 9.51 12.20 14.26
C ASP A 88 9.98 12.93 12.99
N THR A 89 9.66 14.22 12.89
CA THR A 89 10.01 15.08 11.78
C THR A 89 11.48 15.47 11.87
N ALA A 90 11.96 15.83 13.06
CA ALA A 90 13.38 16.05 13.31
C ALA A 90 14.21 14.79 13.06
N LEU A 91 13.74 13.62 13.52
CA LEU A 91 14.45 12.35 13.32
C LEU A 91 14.59 12.02 11.82
N LEU A 92 13.55 12.24 11.03
CA LEU A 92 13.63 12.09 9.57
C LEU A 92 14.70 13.02 8.97
N GLY A 93 14.75 14.28 9.39
CA GLY A 93 15.78 15.22 8.94
C GLY A 93 17.19 14.75 9.31
N LEU A 94 17.41 14.36 10.57
CA LEU A 94 18.70 13.85 11.03
C LEU A 94 19.17 12.65 10.20
N MET A 95 18.30 11.66 10.01
CA MET A 95 18.62 10.43 9.28
C MET A 95 18.86 10.65 7.78
N ALA A 96 18.34 11.74 7.20
CA ALA A 96 18.58 12.10 5.81
C ALA A 96 19.95 12.76 5.58
N HIS A 97 20.65 13.14 6.65
CA HIS A 97 21.97 13.78 6.61
C HIS A 97 23.00 12.95 7.39
N PRO A 98 23.38 11.77 6.88
CA PRO A 98 24.19 10.79 7.63
C PRO A 98 25.56 11.32 8.05
N GLU A 99 26.19 12.19 7.25
CA GLU A 99 27.49 12.80 7.59
C GLU A 99 27.38 13.72 8.82
N ARG A 100 26.32 14.54 8.87
CA ARG A 100 26.07 15.44 10.01
C ARG A 100 25.63 14.65 11.24
N MET A 101 24.78 13.65 11.04
CA MET A 101 24.40 12.71 12.10
C MET A 101 25.64 12.03 12.70
N ALA A 102 26.55 11.51 11.88
CA ALA A 102 27.77 10.87 12.36
C ALA A 102 28.66 11.81 13.18
N ARG A 103 28.80 13.08 12.78
CA ARG A 103 29.52 14.09 13.55
C ARG A 103 28.89 14.35 14.90
N TRP A 104 27.59 14.64 14.93
CA TRP A 104 26.91 14.90 16.19
C TRP A 104 26.81 13.68 17.11
N MET A 105 26.76 12.46 16.56
CA MET A 105 26.87 11.24 17.35
C MET A 105 28.25 11.13 18.02
N GLN A 106 29.33 11.54 17.35
CA GLN A 106 30.68 11.57 17.96
C GLN A 106 30.73 12.59 19.10
N SER A 107 30.22 13.81 18.89
CA SER A 107 30.14 14.85 19.93
C SER A 107 29.29 14.39 21.12
N ALA A 108 28.14 13.77 20.88
CA ALA A 108 27.29 13.21 21.92
C ALA A 108 28.01 12.11 22.72
N THR A 109 28.77 11.26 22.04
CA THR A 109 29.57 10.19 22.68
C THR A 109 30.67 10.80 23.56
N ALA A 110 31.40 11.79 23.05
CA ALA A 110 32.42 12.51 23.81
C ALA A 110 31.82 13.22 25.04
N ALA A 111 30.61 13.75 24.92
CA ALA A 111 29.85 14.36 26.01
C ALA A 111 29.18 13.34 26.96
N SER A 112 29.38 12.03 26.76
CA SER A 112 28.76 10.97 27.57
C SER A 112 27.22 11.04 27.62
N ALA A 113 26.59 11.37 26.49
CA ALA A 113 25.13 11.57 26.36
C ALA A 113 24.28 10.38 26.86
N GLY A 114 24.85 9.17 26.84
CA GLY A 114 24.22 7.94 27.33
C GLY A 114 24.56 6.74 26.45
N PRO A 115 24.21 5.52 26.89
CA PRO A 115 24.57 4.29 26.19
C PRO A 115 23.62 3.94 25.03
N LEU A 116 22.40 4.49 24.99
CA LEU A 116 21.41 4.14 23.97
C LEU A 116 21.41 5.15 22.81
N PHE A 117 20.97 4.68 21.64
CA PHE A 117 20.82 5.55 20.47
C PHE A 117 19.84 6.71 20.73
N GLY A 118 18.76 6.47 21.46
CA GLY A 118 17.81 7.49 21.87
C GLY A 118 18.41 8.56 22.79
N ASP A 119 19.38 8.21 23.63
CA ASP A 119 20.10 9.19 24.47
C ASP A 119 20.92 10.15 23.60
N ILE A 120 21.60 9.61 22.60
CA ILE A 120 22.34 10.38 21.61
C ILE A 120 21.39 11.32 20.85
N VAL A 121 20.25 10.83 20.35
CA VAL A 121 19.28 11.67 19.63
C VAL A 121 18.70 12.77 20.53
N ARG A 122 18.37 12.46 21.79
CA ARG A 122 17.94 13.48 22.77
C ARG A 122 18.99 14.54 23.00
N TRP A 123 20.26 14.15 23.10
CA TRP A 123 21.36 15.10 23.24
C TRP A 123 21.49 15.99 22.01
N ILE A 124 21.40 15.43 20.80
CA ILE A 124 21.44 16.21 19.55
C ILE A 124 20.30 17.23 19.53
N PHE A 125 19.09 16.82 19.89
CA PHE A 125 17.90 17.68 19.90
C PHE A 125 17.80 18.60 21.12
N SER A 126 18.69 18.48 22.11
CA SER A 126 18.78 19.42 23.22
C SER A 126 19.29 20.79 22.79
N ASP A 127 20.01 20.85 21.66
CA ASP A 127 20.38 22.09 20.99
C ASP A 127 19.23 22.55 20.06
N PRO A 128 18.59 23.71 20.35
CA PRO A 128 17.48 24.22 19.56
C PRO A 128 17.85 24.48 18.09
N ALA A 129 19.09 24.83 17.79
CA ALA A 129 19.54 25.09 16.42
C ALA A 129 19.59 23.78 15.62
N ARG A 130 20.14 22.72 16.22
CA ARG A 130 20.18 21.37 15.62
C ARG A 130 18.78 20.80 15.43
N LEU A 131 17.91 20.95 16.43
CA LEU A 131 16.52 20.52 16.37
C LEU A 131 15.77 21.21 15.23
N THR A 132 15.81 22.54 15.18
CA THR A 132 15.12 23.35 14.15
C THR A 132 15.60 22.99 12.75
N TRP A 133 16.91 22.83 12.57
CA TRP A 133 17.51 22.43 11.30
C TRP A 133 17.02 21.04 10.85
N CYS A 134 16.98 20.08 11.77
CA CYS A 134 16.47 18.75 11.51
C CYS A 134 14.97 18.77 11.15
N GLN A 135 14.16 19.52 11.89
CA GLN A 135 12.72 19.66 11.61
C GLN A 135 12.48 20.23 10.22
N GLN A 136 13.21 21.26 9.82
CA GLN A 136 13.08 21.88 8.49
C GLN A 136 13.39 20.88 7.37
N TRP A 137 14.49 20.12 7.49
CA TRP A 137 14.78 19.04 6.54
C TRP A 137 13.72 17.95 6.54
N GLY A 138 13.22 17.55 7.71
CA GLY A 138 12.12 16.60 7.84
C GLY A 138 10.88 17.04 7.07
N VAL A 139 10.49 18.30 7.23
CA VAL A 139 9.35 18.91 6.52
C VAL A 139 9.58 18.91 5.01
N ILE A 140 10.77 19.27 4.54
CA ILE A 140 11.13 19.25 3.11
C ILE A 140 11.01 17.83 2.53
N LEU A 141 11.53 16.83 3.23
CA LEU A 141 11.51 15.43 2.76
C LEU A 141 10.09 14.87 2.73
N GLN A 142 9.30 15.15 3.76
CA GLN A 142 7.88 14.78 3.78
C GLN A 142 7.13 15.46 2.64
N TRP A 143 7.39 16.76 2.41
CA TRP A 143 6.79 17.51 1.32
C TRP A 143 7.14 16.88 -0.03
N ARG A 144 8.43 16.71 -0.36
CA ARG A 144 8.89 16.11 -1.63
C ARG A 144 8.25 14.74 -1.87
N ARG A 145 8.20 13.89 -0.83
CA ARG A 145 7.60 12.56 -0.93
C ARG A 145 6.10 12.64 -1.19
N ARG A 146 5.37 13.49 -0.46
CA ARG A 146 3.92 13.65 -0.61
C ARG A 146 3.55 14.32 -1.93
N THR A 147 4.31 15.32 -2.38
CA THR A 147 4.14 15.97 -3.69
C THR A 147 4.29 14.97 -4.82
N ALA A 148 5.34 14.13 -4.81
CA ALA A 148 5.53 13.11 -5.83
C ALA A 148 4.36 12.10 -5.89
N LEU A 149 3.84 11.68 -4.73
CA LEU A 149 2.66 10.82 -4.65
C LEU A 149 1.40 11.52 -5.17
N TYR A 150 1.18 12.77 -4.77
CA TYR A 150 0.07 13.59 -5.22
C TYR A 150 0.07 13.77 -6.74
N GLU A 151 1.22 14.15 -7.32
CA GLU A 151 1.37 14.31 -8.76
C GLU A 151 1.13 13.00 -9.51
N GLN A 152 1.61 11.88 -8.97
CA GLN A 152 1.37 10.56 -9.55
C GLN A 152 -0.13 10.21 -9.53
N GLU A 153 -0.83 10.47 -8.42
CA GLU A 153 -2.27 10.21 -8.30
C GLU A 153 -3.08 11.11 -9.22
N VAL A 154 -2.76 12.41 -9.29
CA VAL A 154 -3.39 13.37 -10.19
C VAL A 154 -3.18 12.93 -11.64
N ARG A 155 -1.94 12.64 -12.04
CA ARG A 155 -1.61 12.18 -13.40
C ARG A 155 -2.38 10.92 -13.75
N ARG A 156 -2.36 9.92 -12.87
CA ARG A 156 -3.11 8.67 -13.07
C ARG A 156 -4.61 8.93 -13.24
N PHE A 157 -5.20 9.78 -12.40
CA PHE A 157 -6.61 10.12 -12.49
C PHE A 157 -6.94 10.86 -13.80
N ILE A 158 -6.07 11.75 -14.25
CA ILE A 158 -6.26 12.47 -15.52
C ILE A 158 -6.12 11.52 -16.73
N GLU A 159 -5.11 10.66 -16.73
CA GLU A 159 -4.81 9.79 -17.88
C GLU A 159 -5.77 8.60 -18.00
N THR A 160 -6.16 8.02 -16.86
CA THR A 160 -6.89 6.73 -16.83
C THR A 160 -8.26 6.82 -16.16
N GLY A 161 -8.61 7.97 -15.60
CA GLY A 161 -9.87 8.16 -14.90
C GLY A 161 -11.05 8.42 -15.84
N PRO A 162 -12.29 8.23 -15.36
CA PRO A 162 -13.50 8.52 -16.11
C PRO A 162 -13.74 10.04 -16.19
N LEU A 163 -12.91 10.76 -16.95
CA LEU A 163 -12.98 12.21 -17.10
C LEU A 163 -14.17 12.69 -17.94
N ASP A 164 -14.87 11.77 -18.62
CA ASP A 164 -16.08 12.05 -19.40
C ASP A 164 -17.01 13.01 -18.64
N PRO A 165 -17.41 14.16 -19.23
CA PRO A 165 -18.39 15.06 -18.64
C PRO A 165 -19.68 14.38 -18.18
N ARG A 166 -20.04 13.24 -18.78
CA ARG A 166 -21.23 12.44 -18.46
C ARG A 166 -20.99 11.38 -17.38
N ALA A 167 -19.76 11.23 -16.88
CA ALA A 167 -19.45 10.24 -15.85
C ALA A 167 -20.30 10.44 -14.59
N SER A 168 -20.88 9.36 -14.08
CA SER A 168 -21.86 9.41 -12.98
C SER A 168 -21.32 10.05 -11.69
N TRP A 169 -20.00 9.93 -11.43
CA TRP A 169 -19.37 10.54 -10.26
C TRP A 169 -19.40 12.06 -10.29
N ARG A 170 -19.35 12.69 -11.48
CA ARG A 170 -19.34 14.15 -11.63
C ARG A 170 -20.62 14.79 -11.11
N ARG A 171 -21.75 14.08 -11.18
CA ARG A 171 -23.08 14.56 -10.75
C ARG A 171 -23.36 14.33 -9.26
N LYS A 172 -22.49 13.63 -8.55
CA LYS A 172 -22.67 13.38 -7.12
C LYS A 172 -22.43 14.66 -6.30
N PRO A 173 -22.98 14.76 -5.08
CA PRO A 173 -22.68 15.86 -4.16
C PRO A 173 -21.18 15.93 -3.82
N ILE A 174 -20.69 17.14 -3.60
CA ILE A 174 -19.31 17.43 -3.18
C ILE A 174 -18.92 16.58 -1.97
N THR A 175 -17.67 16.10 -1.95
CA THR A 175 -17.15 15.35 -0.80
C THR A 175 -16.65 16.30 0.30
N ILE A 176 -16.60 15.83 1.55
CA ILE A 176 -16.03 16.59 2.67
C ILE A 176 -14.60 17.06 2.34
N GLY A 177 -13.79 16.21 1.71
CA GLY A 177 -12.43 16.58 1.29
C GLY A 177 -12.38 17.65 0.21
N GLN A 178 -13.29 17.63 -0.76
CA GLN A 178 -13.40 18.70 -1.76
C GLN A 178 -13.86 20.01 -1.13
N ALA A 179 -14.86 19.97 -0.24
CA ALA A 179 -15.32 21.15 0.48
C ALA A 179 -14.20 21.79 1.31
N ALA A 180 -13.48 20.99 2.10
CA ALA A 180 -12.34 21.46 2.89
C ALA A 180 -11.22 22.08 2.03
N LEU A 181 -10.95 21.51 0.85
CA LEU A 181 -9.97 22.09 -0.10
C LEU A 181 -10.46 23.39 -0.72
N ILE A 182 -11.76 23.50 -1.04
CA ILE A 182 -12.36 24.75 -1.53
C ILE A 182 -12.25 25.83 -0.45
N ASP A 183 -12.62 25.53 0.79
CA ASP A 183 -12.55 26.47 1.92
C ASP A 183 -11.10 26.95 2.15
N ALA A 184 -10.14 26.03 2.12
CA ALA A 184 -8.72 26.37 2.24
C ALA A 184 -8.25 27.32 1.13
N LEU A 185 -8.68 27.08 -0.11
CA LEU A 185 -8.33 27.93 -1.25
C LEU A 185 -9.02 29.29 -1.22
N VAL A 186 -10.30 29.33 -0.83
CA VAL A 186 -11.07 30.55 -0.61
C VAL A 186 -10.37 31.44 0.41
N GLY A 187 -9.99 30.87 1.56
CA GLY A 187 -9.25 31.59 2.59
C GLY A 187 -7.86 32.05 2.13
N LEU A 188 -7.15 31.22 1.39
CA LEU A 188 -5.79 31.52 0.90
C LEU A 188 -5.76 32.58 -0.21
N LEU A 189 -6.73 32.55 -1.12
CA LEU A 189 -6.81 33.46 -2.28
C LEU A 189 -7.62 34.73 -1.98
N GLY A 190 -8.37 34.77 -0.89
CA GLY A 190 -9.26 35.89 -0.56
C GLY A 190 -10.44 36.03 -1.53
N GLU A 191 -10.83 34.94 -2.19
CA GLU A 191 -11.94 34.91 -3.15
C GLU A 191 -13.27 34.61 -2.43
N PRO A 192 -14.44 35.01 -2.97
CA PRO A 192 -15.72 34.56 -2.44
C PRO A 192 -15.90 33.04 -2.61
N ALA A 193 -16.60 32.42 -1.65
CA ALA A 193 -16.94 31.01 -1.74
C ALA A 193 -17.77 30.73 -3.00
N PRO A 194 -17.38 29.75 -3.84
CA PRO A 194 -18.10 29.47 -5.07
C PRO A 194 -19.39 28.68 -4.78
N ASP A 195 -20.46 28.97 -5.53
CA ASP A 195 -21.69 28.17 -5.47
C ASP A 195 -21.52 26.89 -6.32
N LEU A 196 -21.06 25.81 -5.68
CA LEU A 196 -20.80 24.53 -6.32
C LEU A 196 -21.65 23.43 -5.67
N ALA A 197 -22.43 22.71 -6.48
CA ALA A 197 -23.28 21.62 -5.99
C ALA A 197 -22.69 20.21 -6.22
N THR A 198 -21.77 20.05 -7.17
CA THR A 198 -21.37 18.73 -7.69
C THR A 198 -19.87 18.47 -7.64
N ARG A 199 -19.47 17.20 -7.50
CA ARG A 199 -18.05 16.80 -7.50
C ARG A 199 -17.33 17.17 -8.78
N GLY A 200 -18.01 17.14 -9.92
CA GLY A 200 -17.45 17.53 -11.21
C GLY A 200 -17.13 19.02 -11.25
N ALA A 201 -18.07 19.87 -10.82
CA ALA A 201 -17.85 21.31 -10.74
C ALA A 201 -16.72 21.66 -9.75
N ALA A 202 -16.71 21.02 -8.58
CA ALA A 202 -15.62 21.13 -7.61
C ALA A 202 -14.26 20.70 -8.20
N PHE A 203 -14.22 19.58 -8.93
CA PHE A 203 -13.00 19.11 -9.58
C PHE A 203 -12.43 20.14 -10.57
N GLU A 204 -13.25 20.68 -11.47
CA GLU A 204 -12.78 21.68 -12.44
C GLU A 204 -12.34 22.98 -11.74
N TRP A 205 -13.10 23.42 -10.74
CA TRP A 205 -12.78 24.64 -9.98
C TRP A 205 -11.45 24.51 -9.22
N LEU A 206 -11.22 23.37 -8.56
CA LEU A 206 -9.97 23.06 -7.86
C LEU A 206 -8.81 22.95 -8.84
N ARG A 207 -9.01 22.26 -9.98
CA ARG A 207 -7.97 22.09 -11.00
C ARG A 207 -7.53 23.41 -11.60
N ALA A 208 -8.47 24.32 -11.87
CA ALA A 208 -8.16 25.65 -12.41
C ALA A 208 -7.30 26.50 -11.47
N ARG A 209 -7.31 26.20 -10.16
CA ARG A 209 -6.52 26.89 -9.13
C ARG A 209 -5.25 26.14 -8.73
N GLY A 210 -4.83 25.14 -9.50
CA GLY A 210 -3.60 24.39 -9.21
C GLY A 210 -3.75 23.34 -8.10
N GLY A 211 -4.99 22.96 -7.74
CA GLY A 211 -5.25 21.84 -6.83
C GLY A 211 -4.96 22.15 -5.36
N ASN A 212 -4.29 21.22 -4.67
CA ASN A 212 -4.07 21.34 -3.22
C ASN A 212 -2.92 22.34 -2.92
N PRO A 213 -3.19 23.43 -2.18
CA PRO A 213 -2.19 24.46 -1.90
C PRO A 213 -0.99 23.98 -1.09
N ALA A 214 -1.13 22.88 -0.34
CA ALA A 214 -0.03 22.27 0.39
C ALA A 214 1.16 21.86 -0.51
N PHE A 215 0.94 21.72 -1.82
CA PHE A 215 1.95 21.29 -2.78
C PHE A 215 2.37 22.37 -3.79
N TRP A 216 1.97 23.64 -3.59
CA TRP A 216 2.33 24.72 -4.53
C TRP A 216 3.77 25.18 -4.44
N ARG A 217 4.34 25.16 -3.23
CA ARG A 217 5.69 25.65 -3.00
C ARG A 217 6.41 24.72 -2.04
N GLU A 218 7.62 24.34 -2.42
CA GLU A 218 8.52 23.61 -1.55
C GLU A 218 8.89 24.47 -0.34
N PRO A 219 8.92 23.91 0.88
CA PRO A 219 9.42 24.60 2.07
C PRO A 219 10.85 25.13 1.86
N SER A 220 11.19 26.25 2.50
CA SER A 220 12.52 26.85 2.40
C SER A 220 13.59 25.94 3.01
N LEU A 221 14.76 25.91 2.39
CA LEU A 221 15.94 25.23 2.93
C LEU A 221 16.32 25.80 4.30
N PRO A 222 16.79 24.96 5.23
CA PRO A 222 17.32 25.45 6.50
C PRO A 222 18.58 26.29 6.27
N PRO A 223 18.87 27.23 7.19
CA PRO A 223 20.12 27.97 7.15
C PRO A 223 21.32 27.01 7.27
N HIS A 224 22.47 27.44 6.73
CA HIS A 224 23.71 26.73 6.97
C HIS A 224 24.04 26.84 8.46
N LEU A 225 24.03 25.71 9.16
CA LEU A 225 24.65 25.64 10.48
C LEU A 225 26.16 25.64 10.26
N GLU A 226 26.86 26.64 10.81
CA GLU A 226 28.32 26.63 10.92
C GLU A 226 28.77 25.27 11.48
N GLU A 227 29.91 24.79 11.00
CA GLU A 227 30.47 23.57 11.57
C GLU A 227 30.82 23.88 13.02
N ASP A 228 30.47 22.98 13.94
CA ASP A 228 31.02 23.07 15.30
C ASP A 228 32.54 22.95 15.13
N ASP A 229 33.25 24.08 15.11
CA ASP A 229 34.71 24.17 15.02
C ASP A 229 35.31 23.60 16.31
N GLU A 230 35.57 22.29 16.33
CA GLU A 230 36.52 21.63 17.26
C GLU A 230 37.26 20.47 16.57
#